data_AF-A0A704RZB9-F1
#
_entry.id   AF-A0A704RZB9-F1
#
_cell.length_a   1.000
_cell.length_b   1.000
_cell.length_c   1.000
_cell.angle_alpha   90.00
_cell.angle_beta   90.00
_cell.angle_gamma   90.00
#
_symmetry.space_group_name_H-M   'P 1'
#
loop_
_entity.id
_entity.type
_entity.pdbx_description
1 polymer ?
#
loop_
_entity_poly.entity_id
_entity_poly.type
_entity_poly.pdbx_seq_one_letter_code
_entity_poly.pdbx_strand_id
1 'polypeptide(L)'
;ETGERIDLISKVMGSISNPEIRRMELMNTIAGIERYAAAEGDVGMFITLTAPSKYHPTRQVGKGESKTVQLNHGWNDEAFNPKDAQRYLCRIWSLMRTAFKDNDLQAYGLRVVEPHHDGTPHWHMMLFCNPRQRNQIIEIMRRYALKEDGDERGAARNRFQAKHLNRGGAAGYIAKYISKNIDGYALDGQLDNDTGRPLKDTAAAVTAWASTWRIPQFKTVGLPTMGAYRELRKLPRGVSIADEFDERVEAARAA
;
A
#
# COMPACT_ATOMS: atom_id res chain seq x y z
N GLU A 1 -8.47 -3.15 -42.39
CA GLU A 1 -8.86 -3.19 -40.97
C GLU A 1 -9.56 -4.52 -40.71
N THR A 2 -9.17 -5.27 -39.69
CA THR A 2 -9.55 -6.68 -39.49
C THR A 2 -11.03 -6.90 -39.14
N GLY A 3 -11.82 -5.84 -38.91
CA GLY A 3 -13.25 -5.93 -38.62
C GLY A 3 -13.58 -6.59 -37.26
N GLU A 4 -12.56 -6.90 -36.46
CA GLU A 4 -12.72 -7.51 -35.15
C GLU A 4 -13.43 -6.55 -34.20
N ARG A 5 -14.59 -6.98 -33.72
CA ARG A 5 -15.37 -6.27 -32.71
C ARG A 5 -15.31 -7.08 -31.44
N ILE A 6 -14.86 -6.47 -30.36
CA ILE A 6 -14.80 -7.11 -29.05
C ILE A 6 -15.61 -6.28 -28.08
N ASP A 7 -16.45 -6.95 -27.30
CA ASP A 7 -17.28 -6.28 -26.29
C ASP A 7 -16.40 -5.67 -25.20
N LEU A 8 -16.53 -4.36 -25.01
CA LEU A 8 -15.72 -3.61 -24.05
C LEU A 8 -16.01 -4.06 -22.62
N ILE A 9 -17.26 -4.43 -22.32
CA ILE A 9 -17.65 -4.93 -21.00
C ILE A 9 -16.94 -6.26 -20.73
N SER A 10 -16.94 -7.20 -21.67
CA SER A 10 -16.22 -8.47 -21.55
C SER A 10 -14.72 -8.27 -21.30
N LYS A 11 -14.09 -7.28 -21.97
CA LYS A 11 -12.67 -6.95 -21.76
C LYS A 11 -12.41 -6.33 -20.40
N VAL A 12 -13.27 -5.43 -19.94
CA VAL A 12 -13.19 -4.84 -18.59
C VAL A 12 -13.35 -5.93 -17.54
N MET A 13 -14.37 -6.78 -17.66
CA MET A 13 -14.69 -7.87 -16.73
C MET A 13 -13.59 -8.92 -16.65
N GLY A 14 -12.85 -9.17 -17.74
CA GLY A 14 -11.70 -10.09 -17.78
C GLY A 14 -10.35 -9.45 -17.42
N SER A 15 -10.31 -8.17 -17.03
CA SER A 15 -9.07 -7.44 -16.76
C SER A 15 -8.94 -7.00 -15.30
N ILE A 16 -7.79 -6.42 -14.95
CA ILE A 16 -7.55 -5.78 -13.64
C ILE A 16 -8.41 -4.53 -13.38
N SER A 17 -9.17 -4.07 -14.39
CA SER A 17 -10.19 -3.04 -14.21
C SER A 17 -11.41 -3.59 -13.48
N ASN A 18 -11.62 -4.92 -13.50
CA ASN A 18 -12.57 -5.59 -12.62
C ASN A 18 -12.02 -5.59 -11.17
N PRO A 19 -12.70 -4.95 -10.21
CA PRO A 19 -12.27 -4.91 -8.81
C PRO A 19 -12.04 -6.30 -8.21
N GLU A 20 -12.84 -7.29 -8.59
CA GLU A 20 -12.72 -8.66 -8.10
C GLU A 20 -11.42 -9.32 -8.56
N ILE A 21 -11.10 -9.23 -9.85
CA ILE A 21 -9.84 -9.75 -10.42
C ILE A 21 -8.64 -9.03 -9.80
N ARG A 22 -8.73 -7.71 -9.67
CA ARG A 22 -7.68 -6.90 -9.03
C ARG A 22 -7.44 -7.33 -7.58
N ARG A 23 -8.49 -7.57 -6.82
CA ARG A 23 -8.41 -8.08 -5.45
C ARG A 23 -7.76 -9.46 -5.40
N MET A 24 -8.19 -10.40 -6.25
CA MET A 24 -7.60 -11.74 -6.34
C MET A 24 -6.10 -11.70 -6.69
N GLU A 25 -5.69 -10.87 -7.64
CA GLU A 25 -4.29 -10.72 -8.02
C GLU A 25 -3.45 -10.17 -6.86
N LEU A 26 -3.93 -9.16 -6.15
CA LEU A 26 -3.25 -8.60 -4.97
C LEU A 26 -3.15 -9.62 -3.84
N MET A 27 -4.23 -10.35 -3.56
CA MET A 27 -4.24 -11.40 -2.54
C MET A 27 -3.26 -12.53 -2.87
N ASN A 28 -3.22 -12.96 -4.13
CA ASN A 28 -2.25 -13.98 -4.57
C ASN A 28 -0.81 -13.47 -4.49
N THR A 29 -0.58 -12.19 -4.84
CA THR A 29 0.73 -11.55 -4.71
C THR A 29 1.19 -11.55 -3.26
N ILE A 30 0.32 -11.16 -2.32
CA ILE A 30 0.62 -11.16 -0.89
C ILE A 30 0.90 -12.57 -0.36
N ALA A 31 0.08 -13.55 -0.73
CA ALA A 31 0.31 -14.94 -0.36
C ALA A 31 1.65 -15.48 -0.92
N GLY A 32 2.07 -15.03 -2.11
CA GLY A 32 3.39 -15.31 -2.66
C GLY A 32 4.51 -14.70 -1.83
N ILE A 33 4.40 -13.42 -1.47
CA ILE A 33 5.37 -12.70 -0.64
C ILE A 33 5.52 -13.37 0.73
N GLU A 34 4.41 -13.72 1.39
CA GLU A 34 4.45 -14.38 2.70
C GLU A 34 5.10 -15.75 2.65
N ARG A 35 4.78 -16.56 1.62
CA ARG A 35 5.42 -17.87 1.43
C ARG A 35 6.92 -17.75 1.24
N TYR A 36 7.35 -16.79 0.42
CA TYR A 36 8.77 -16.50 0.23
C TYR A 36 9.44 -16.05 1.53
N ALA A 37 8.85 -15.10 2.25
CA ALA A 37 9.38 -14.62 3.52
C ALA A 37 9.49 -15.75 4.56
N ALA A 38 8.51 -16.65 4.61
CA ALA A 38 8.56 -17.81 5.50
C ALA A 38 9.71 -18.77 5.14
N ALA A 39 9.96 -19.00 3.86
CA ALA A 39 11.04 -19.85 3.37
C ALA A 39 12.43 -19.28 3.69
N GLU A 40 12.61 -17.96 3.53
CA GLU A 40 13.86 -17.25 3.84
C GLU A 40 14.05 -16.98 5.34
N GLY A 41 13.03 -17.23 6.17
CA GLY A 41 13.05 -16.92 7.59
C GLY A 41 12.96 -15.42 7.90
N ASP A 42 12.48 -14.63 6.94
CA ASP A 42 12.25 -13.20 7.08
C ASP A 42 11.07 -12.88 8.01
N VAL A 43 11.09 -11.67 8.55
CA VAL A 43 10.07 -11.18 9.49
C VAL A 43 9.24 -10.05 8.90
N GLY A 44 7.94 -10.11 9.13
CA GLY A 44 7.00 -9.09 8.70
C GLY A 44 6.94 -7.89 9.65
N MET A 45 6.71 -6.72 9.07
CA MET A 45 6.36 -5.50 9.79
C MET A 45 5.26 -4.73 9.06
N PHE A 46 4.32 -4.22 9.84
CA PHE A 46 3.30 -3.31 9.37
C PHE A 46 3.71 -1.88 9.70
N ILE A 47 3.89 -1.07 8.68
CA ILE A 47 4.30 0.31 8.78
C ILE A 47 3.12 1.21 8.45
N THR A 48 2.89 2.23 9.28
CA THR A 48 2.05 3.38 8.95
C THR A 48 2.92 4.61 8.83
N LEU A 49 2.80 5.33 7.71
CA LEU A 49 3.53 6.57 7.43
C LEU A 49 2.53 7.66 7.03
N THR A 50 2.49 8.73 7.81
CA THR A 50 1.56 9.87 7.60
C THR A 50 2.32 11.07 7.04
N ALA A 51 1.69 12.21 6.75
CA ALA A 51 2.34 13.50 6.44
C ALA A 51 2.38 14.46 7.66
N PRO A 52 3.27 15.47 7.71
CA PRO A 52 3.27 16.49 8.78
C PRO A 52 1.93 17.21 8.91
N SER A 53 1.65 17.82 10.06
CA SER A 53 0.33 18.40 10.33
C SER A 53 -0.09 19.46 9.30
N LYS A 54 0.84 20.23 8.72
CA LYS A 54 0.53 21.24 7.69
C LYS A 54 -0.08 20.69 6.40
N TYR A 55 -0.01 19.37 6.17
CA TYR A 55 -0.67 18.70 5.04
C TYR A 55 -2.13 18.31 5.33
N HIS A 56 -2.61 18.51 6.55
CA HIS A 56 -3.92 18.07 7.01
C HIS A 56 -4.85 19.28 7.19
N PRO A 57 -5.91 19.46 6.37
CA PRO A 57 -6.80 20.61 6.48
C PRO A 57 -7.66 20.61 7.74
N THR A 58 -7.82 19.45 8.38
CA THR A 58 -8.56 19.34 9.64
C THR A 58 -7.76 18.60 10.69
N ARG A 59 -8.10 18.84 11.96
CA ARG A 59 -7.56 18.11 13.11
C ARG A 59 -8.70 17.67 14.01
N GLN A 60 -8.53 16.52 14.65
CA GLN A 60 -9.45 16.04 15.67
C GLN A 60 -9.06 16.59 17.04
N VAL A 61 -10.01 17.15 17.78
CA VAL A 61 -9.82 17.72 19.13
C VAL A 61 -10.79 17.04 20.10
N GLY A 62 -10.35 16.77 21.33
CA GLY A 62 -11.14 16.04 22.34
C GLY A 62 -10.87 14.53 22.34
N LYS A 63 -11.62 13.79 23.17
CA LYS A 63 -11.53 12.33 23.32
C LYS A 63 -12.93 11.71 23.46
N GLY A 64 -13.12 10.48 23.00
CA GLY A 64 -14.40 9.78 23.09
C GLY A 64 -15.52 10.53 22.37
N GLU A 65 -16.70 10.59 22.98
CA GLU A 65 -17.90 11.26 22.43
C GLU A 65 -17.74 12.78 22.26
N SER A 66 -16.77 13.40 22.93
CA SER A 66 -16.44 14.83 22.78
C SER A 66 -15.54 15.14 21.58
N LYS A 67 -15.18 14.13 20.77
CA LYS A 67 -14.29 14.31 19.62
C LYS A 67 -14.97 15.18 18.57
N THR A 68 -14.38 16.34 18.30
CA THR A 68 -14.82 17.28 17.26
C THR A 68 -13.76 17.43 16.19
N VAL A 69 -14.20 17.75 14.97
CA VAL A 69 -13.32 18.08 13.84
C VAL A 69 -13.24 19.59 13.72
N GLN A 70 -12.02 20.12 13.71
CA GLN A 70 -11.76 21.55 13.57
C GLN A 70 -10.83 21.78 12.38
N LEU A 71 -10.90 22.95 11.77
CA LEU A 71 -9.91 23.37 10.78
C LEU A 71 -8.52 23.44 11.42
N ASN A 72 -7.52 23.00 10.67
CA ASN A 72 -6.14 23.09 11.09
C ASN A 72 -5.53 24.40 10.60
N HIS A 73 -5.31 25.36 11.50
CA HIS A 73 -4.72 26.64 11.13
C HIS A 73 -3.33 26.51 10.49
N GLY A 74 -2.53 25.51 10.87
CA GLY A 74 -1.22 25.27 10.25
C GLY A 74 -1.29 24.75 8.80
N TRP A 75 -2.47 24.35 8.32
CA TRP A 75 -2.70 24.05 6.90
C TRP A 75 -3.06 25.30 6.10
N ASN A 76 -3.68 26.31 6.72
CA ASN A 76 -4.17 27.49 6.01
C ASN A 76 -3.03 28.27 5.30
N ASP A 77 -1.83 28.25 5.86
CA ASP A 77 -0.68 28.98 5.31
C ASP A 77 -0.16 28.34 4.01
N GLU A 78 -0.31 27.03 3.86
CA GLU A 78 0.25 26.26 2.73
C GLU A 78 -0.83 25.80 1.73
N ALA A 79 -2.04 25.52 2.23
CA ALA A 79 -3.18 25.01 1.49
C ALA A 79 -2.88 23.74 0.65
N PHE A 80 -2.05 22.83 1.18
CA PHE A 80 -1.65 21.61 0.47
C PHE A 80 -2.85 20.71 0.12
N ASN A 81 -2.86 20.18 -1.09
CA ASN A 81 -3.85 19.20 -1.53
C ASN A 81 -3.30 17.76 -1.40
N PRO A 82 -4.15 16.72 -1.57
CA PRO A 82 -3.72 15.32 -1.48
C PRO A 82 -2.56 14.92 -2.41
N LYS A 83 -2.38 15.56 -3.58
CA LYS A 83 -1.20 15.30 -4.43
C LYS A 83 0.07 15.85 -3.81
N ASP A 84 0.03 16.97 -3.09
CA ASP A 84 1.20 17.53 -2.43
C ASP A 84 1.69 16.62 -1.30
N ALA A 85 0.75 16.15 -0.47
CA ALA A 85 1.03 15.18 0.56
C ALA A 85 1.55 13.84 -0.02
N GLN A 86 0.96 13.34 -1.12
CA GLN A 86 1.47 12.14 -1.78
C GLN A 86 2.87 12.35 -2.36
N ARG A 87 3.17 13.52 -2.92
CA ARG A 87 4.51 13.89 -3.41
C ARG A 87 5.53 13.91 -2.26
N TYR A 88 5.15 14.47 -1.11
CA TYR A 88 5.96 14.43 0.11
C TYR A 88 6.28 12.99 0.52
N LEU A 89 5.27 12.12 0.61
CA LEU A 89 5.44 10.72 1.00
C LEU A 89 6.34 9.96 0.01
N CYS A 90 6.15 10.17 -1.29
CA CYS A 90 7.02 9.61 -2.33
C CYS A 90 8.47 10.09 -2.18
N ARG A 91 8.69 11.37 -1.88
CA ARG A 91 10.03 11.94 -1.68
C ARG A 91 10.74 11.31 -0.50
N ILE A 92 10.11 11.27 0.68
CA ILE A 92 10.73 10.67 1.87
C ILE A 92 10.97 9.18 1.69
N TRP A 93 10.06 8.46 1.01
CA TRP A 93 10.26 7.06 0.66
C TRP A 93 11.46 6.86 -0.27
N SER A 94 11.65 7.75 -1.26
CA SER A 94 12.83 7.68 -2.12
C SER A 94 14.12 7.85 -1.33
N LEU A 95 14.15 8.77 -0.36
CA LEU A 95 15.30 8.96 0.52
C LEU A 95 15.55 7.74 1.42
N MET A 96 14.49 7.13 1.98
CA MET A 96 14.59 5.89 2.75
C MET A 96 15.18 4.76 1.90
N ARG A 97 14.73 4.58 0.65
CA ARG A 97 15.26 3.55 -0.25
C ARG A 97 16.73 3.78 -0.59
N THR A 98 17.15 5.02 -0.79
CA THR A 98 18.57 5.36 -0.96
C THR A 98 19.36 4.96 0.28
N ALA A 99 18.90 5.35 1.47
CA ALA A 99 19.54 4.97 2.72
C ALA A 99 19.58 3.45 2.94
N PHE A 100 18.54 2.71 2.55
CA PHE A 100 18.57 1.25 2.60
C PHE A 100 19.68 0.69 1.71
N LYS A 101 19.77 1.16 0.46
CA LYS A 101 20.81 0.73 -0.48
C LYS A 101 22.22 1.05 0.04
N ASP A 102 22.42 2.25 0.56
CA ASP A 102 23.73 2.70 1.06
C ASP A 102 24.18 1.93 2.33
N ASN A 103 23.24 1.28 3.02
CA ASN A 103 23.49 0.47 4.22
C ASN A 103 23.34 -1.04 3.98
N ASP A 104 23.23 -1.48 2.72
CA ASP A 104 23.00 -2.88 2.32
C ASP A 104 21.78 -3.53 3.00
N LEU A 105 20.71 -2.75 3.15
CA LEU A 105 19.44 -3.19 3.75
C LEU A 105 18.44 -3.56 2.67
N GLN A 106 17.76 -4.68 2.87
CA GLN A 106 16.76 -5.18 1.95
C GLN A 106 15.40 -5.29 2.64
N ALA A 107 14.39 -4.71 2.00
CA ALA A 107 13.00 -4.84 2.40
C ALA A 107 12.11 -4.97 1.17
N TYR A 108 11.15 -5.88 1.21
CA TYR A 108 10.21 -6.13 0.13
C TYR A 108 8.79 -6.31 0.66
N GLY A 109 7.79 -6.15 -0.19
CA GLY A 109 6.39 -6.33 0.19
C GLY A 109 5.42 -5.46 -0.60
N LEU A 110 4.42 -4.90 0.08
CA LEU A 110 3.33 -4.13 -0.53
C LEU A 110 3.08 -2.82 0.21
N ARG A 111 2.79 -1.77 -0.54
CA ARG A 111 2.35 -0.46 -0.05
C ARG A 111 0.93 -0.17 -0.54
N VAL A 112 0.08 0.27 0.38
CA VAL A 112 -1.29 0.76 0.19
C VAL A 112 -1.33 2.25 0.54
N VAL A 113 -2.08 3.05 -0.22
CA VAL A 113 -2.38 4.46 0.12
C VAL A 113 -3.84 4.58 0.45
N GLU A 114 -4.13 5.24 1.56
CA GLU A 114 -5.49 5.53 1.99
C GLU A 114 -5.64 7.02 2.32
N PRO A 115 -6.81 7.63 2.04
CA PRO A 115 -7.11 8.95 2.55
C PRO A 115 -7.41 8.87 4.05
N HIS A 116 -6.89 9.83 4.82
CA HIS A 116 -7.50 10.19 6.09
C HIS A 116 -8.89 10.82 5.87
N HIS A 117 -9.65 11.05 6.94
CA HIS A 117 -10.98 11.68 6.85
C HIS A 117 -10.97 13.06 6.18
N ASP A 118 -9.84 13.75 6.26
CA ASP A 118 -9.62 15.06 5.65
C ASP A 118 -9.12 14.98 4.19
N GLY A 119 -9.01 13.77 3.65
CA GLY A 119 -8.55 13.50 2.29
C GLY A 119 -7.03 13.39 2.15
N THR A 120 -6.24 13.66 3.18
CA THR A 120 -4.78 13.61 3.12
C THR A 120 -4.30 12.16 3.06
N PRO A 121 -3.45 11.77 2.09
CA PRO A 121 -2.97 10.40 1.97
C PRO A 121 -2.08 10.01 3.15
N HIS A 122 -2.18 8.75 3.57
CA HIS A 122 -1.19 8.06 4.38
C HIS A 122 -0.91 6.69 3.80
N TRP A 123 0.26 6.14 4.13
CA TRP A 123 0.70 4.85 3.62
C TRP A 123 0.63 3.80 4.69
N HIS A 124 0.06 2.66 4.31
CA HIS A 124 0.21 1.40 5.01
C HIS A 124 1.15 0.51 4.21
N MET A 125 2.17 -0.05 4.84
CA MET A 125 3.14 -0.93 4.19
C MET A 125 3.25 -2.23 4.96
N MET A 126 3.11 -3.33 4.25
CA MET A 126 3.51 -4.64 4.76
C MET A 126 4.87 -4.95 4.15
N LEU A 127 5.91 -4.90 4.97
CA LEU A 127 7.29 -5.14 4.56
C LEU A 127 7.85 -6.37 5.27
N PHE A 128 8.71 -7.09 4.57
CA PHE A 128 9.48 -8.22 5.05
C PHE A 128 10.97 -7.93 4.87
N CYS A 129 11.77 -8.39 5.81
CA CYS A 129 13.22 -8.28 5.77
C CYS A 129 13.88 -9.34 6.64
N ASN A 130 15.19 -9.48 6.50
CA ASN A 130 15.99 -10.28 7.42
C ASN A 130 15.81 -9.80 8.87
N PRO A 131 15.62 -10.70 9.86
CA PRO A 131 15.42 -10.31 11.25
C PRO A 131 16.53 -9.42 11.83
N ARG A 132 17.78 -9.61 11.38
CA ARG A 132 18.94 -8.84 11.82
C ARG A 132 18.90 -7.39 11.32
N GLN A 133 18.27 -7.13 10.17
CA GLN A 133 18.18 -5.81 9.56
C GLN A 133 16.97 -4.99 10.03
N ARG A 134 15.95 -5.65 10.62
CA ARG A 134 14.66 -5.04 10.97
C ARG A 134 14.79 -3.75 11.76
N ASN A 135 15.62 -3.73 12.80
CA ASN A 135 15.74 -2.56 13.67
C ASN A 135 16.36 -1.36 12.94
N GLN A 136 17.40 -1.60 12.13
CA GLN A 136 18.05 -0.55 11.34
C GLN A 136 17.11 0.02 10.27
N ILE A 137 16.32 -0.84 9.62
CA ILE A 137 15.28 -0.42 8.66
C ILE A 137 14.26 0.49 9.36
N ILE A 138 13.71 0.06 10.51
CA ILE A 138 12.74 0.83 11.28
C ILE A 138 13.32 2.19 11.72
N GLU A 139 14.58 2.22 12.17
CA GLU A 139 15.25 3.44 12.60
C GLU A 139 15.42 4.43 11.45
N ILE A 140 15.89 3.97 10.29
CA ILE A 140 16.02 4.80 9.09
C ILE A 140 14.65 5.36 8.68
N MET A 141 13.62 4.51 8.61
CA MET A 141 12.27 4.97 8.25
C MET A 141 11.75 6.01 9.23
N ARG A 142 11.91 5.78 10.54
CA ARG A 142 11.49 6.75 11.57
C ARG A 142 12.24 8.07 11.42
N ARG A 143 13.55 8.04 11.20
CA ARG A 143 14.40 9.22 11.02
C ARG A 143 13.92 10.08 9.85
N TYR A 144 13.65 9.47 8.69
CA TYR A 144 13.15 10.21 7.53
C TYR A 144 11.69 10.67 7.67
N ALA A 145 10.84 9.90 8.36
CA ALA A 145 9.47 10.31 8.64
C ALA A 145 9.39 11.56 9.52
N LEU A 146 10.34 11.72 10.45
CA LEU A 146 10.47 12.87 11.35
C LEU A 146 11.42 13.97 10.84
N LYS A 147 11.98 13.83 9.63
CA LYS A 147 12.96 14.77 9.09
C LYS A 147 12.39 16.17 8.86
N GLU A 148 11.10 16.24 8.55
CA GLU A 148 10.37 17.50 8.35
C GLU A 148 9.36 17.65 9.47
N ASP A 149 9.38 18.80 10.14
CA ASP A 149 8.50 19.18 11.25
C ASP A 149 8.46 18.12 12.38
N GLY A 150 9.56 17.41 12.63
CA GLY A 150 9.64 16.31 13.61
C GLY A 150 9.38 16.71 15.06
N ASP A 151 9.54 18.00 15.37
CA ASP A 151 9.32 18.58 16.69
C ASP A 151 7.87 19.03 16.92
N GLU A 152 6.98 18.90 15.92
CA GLU A 152 5.57 19.24 16.08
C GLU A 152 4.90 18.34 17.13
N ARG A 153 3.89 18.88 17.83
CA ARG A 153 3.24 18.15 18.92
C ARG A 153 2.61 16.85 18.42
N GLY A 154 3.15 15.72 18.88
CA GLY A 154 2.66 14.39 18.54
C GLY A 154 3.32 13.76 17.31
N ALA A 155 4.28 14.42 16.67
CA ALA A 155 4.97 13.87 15.49
C ALA A 155 5.59 12.50 15.77
N ALA A 156 6.35 12.39 16.86
CA ALA A 156 7.01 11.14 17.27
C ALA A 156 6.05 9.94 17.39
N ARG A 157 4.77 10.19 17.72
CA ARG A 157 3.74 9.15 17.84
C ARG A 157 3.00 8.89 16.53
N ASN A 158 2.71 9.92 15.76
CA ASN A 158 1.74 9.87 14.65
C ASN A 158 2.39 9.79 13.27
N ARG A 159 3.64 10.25 13.09
CA ARG A 159 4.30 10.31 11.77
C ARG A 159 4.71 8.93 11.28
N PHE A 160 5.11 8.04 12.18
CA PHE A 160 5.60 6.71 11.87
C PHE A 160 5.26 5.69 12.97
N GLN A 161 4.59 4.61 12.58
CA GLN A 161 4.36 3.46 13.44
C GLN A 161 4.88 2.20 12.75
N ALA A 162 5.56 1.34 13.50
CA ALA A 162 6.01 0.03 13.03
C ALA A 162 5.53 -1.06 14.01
N LYS A 163 4.68 -1.98 13.54
CA LYS A 163 4.23 -3.14 14.31
C LYS A 163 4.88 -4.40 13.76
N HIS A 164 5.30 -5.31 14.63
CA HIS A 164 5.73 -6.64 14.20
C HIS A 164 4.53 -7.45 13.72
N LEU A 165 4.71 -8.24 12.66
CA LEU A 165 3.72 -9.19 12.20
C LEU A 165 4.22 -10.61 12.47
N ASN A 166 3.42 -11.38 13.21
CA ASN A 166 3.69 -12.79 13.43
C ASN A 166 3.45 -13.58 12.13
N ARG A 167 4.13 -14.73 11.99
CA ARG A 167 3.95 -15.64 10.85
C ARG A 167 2.47 -15.98 10.63
N GLY A 168 2.01 -15.91 9.37
CA GLY A 168 0.64 -16.22 8.96
C GLY A 168 -0.41 -15.13 9.25
N GLY A 169 -0.01 -14.00 9.83
CA GLY A 169 -0.92 -12.89 10.15
C GLY A 169 -0.86 -11.69 9.20
N ALA A 170 0.09 -11.62 8.27
CA ALA A 170 0.34 -10.41 7.48
C ALA A 170 -0.67 -10.27 6.32
N ALA A 171 -1.01 -11.36 5.64
CA ALA A 171 -2.05 -11.40 4.62
C ALA A 171 -3.42 -11.04 5.18
N GLY A 172 -3.82 -11.61 6.32
CA GLY A 172 -5.07 -11.28 6.98
C GLY A 172 -5.13 -9.81 7.42
N TYR A 173 -4.00 -9.26 7.88
CA TYR A 173 -3.94 -7.87 8.33
C TYR A 173 -4.05 -6.87 7.16
N ILE A 174 -3.40 -7.14 6.02
CA ILE A 174 -3.49 -6.27 4.84
C ILE A 174 -4.75 -6.49 3.99
N ALA A 175 -5.37 -7.68 4.08
CA ALA A 175 -6.64 -7.99 3.40
C ALA A 175 -7.75 -7.01 3.76
N LYS A 176 -7.83 -6.60 5.04
CA LYS A 176 -8.77 -5.55 5.49
C LYS A 176 -8.63 -4.28 4.65
N TYR A 177 -7.39 -3.84 4.41
CA TYR A 177 -7.10 -2.62 3.66
C TYR A 177 -7.35 -2.81 2.17
N ILE A 178 -7.07 -3.99 1.61
CA ILE A 178 -7.42 -4.31 0.22
C ILE A 178 -8.94 -4.24 0.02
N SER A 179 -9.71 -4.92 0.87
CA SER A 179 -11.18 -4.89 0.80
C SER A 179 -11.72 -3.47 0.98
N LYS A 180 -11.19 -2.69 1.93
CA LYS A 180 -11.56 -1.28 2.14
C LYS A 180 -11.31 -0.37 0.93
N ASN A 181 -10.39 -0.72 0.05
CA ASN A 181 -9.92 0.18 -1.03
C ASN A 181 -10.39 -0.20 -2.43
N ILE A 182 -10.93 -1.41 -2.62
CA ILE A 182 -11.24 -1.94 -3.96
C ILE A 182 -12.74 -2.14 -4.16
N ASP A 183 -13.39 -2.96 -3.34
CA ASP A 183 -14.77 -3.40 -3.62
C ASP A 183 -15.64 -3.57 -2.37
N GLY A 184 -15.08 -3.40 -1.16
CA GLY A 184 -15.79 -3.69 0.08
C GLY A 184 -16.15 -5.16 0.26
N TYR A 185 -15.53 -6.07 -0.49
CA TYR A 185 -15.88 -7.48 -0.50
C TYR A 185 -15.69 -8.12 0.89
N ALA A 186 -16.68 -8.91 1.30
CA ALA A 186 -16.81 -9.52 2.62
C ALA A 186 -16.93 -8.55 3.82
N LEU A 187 -17.28 -7.27 3.56
CA LEU A 187 -17.52 -6.26 4.59
C LEU A 187 -19.02 -5.94 4.78
N ASP A 188 -19.93 -6.78 4.27
CA ASP A 188 -21.37 -6.60 4.46
C ASP A 188 -21.71 -6.66 5.97
N GLY A 189 -22.38 -5.61 6.46
CA GLY A 189 -22.73 -5.45 7.87
C GLY A 189 -21.58 -4.99 8.78
N GLN A 190 -20.36 -4.80 8.27
CA GLN A 190 -19.24 -4.28 9.05
C GLN A 190 -19.17 -2.75 8.95
N LEU A 191 -19.09 -2.11 10.12
CA LEU A 191 -18.92 -0.67 10.23
C LEU A 191 -17.44 -0.32 10.36
N ASP A 192 -17.06 0.81 9.78
CA ASP A 192 -15.73 1.35 9.96
C ASP A 192 -15.57 1.89 11.40
N ASN A 193 -14.58 1.39 12.14
CA ASN A 193 -14.38 1.71 13.56
C ASN A 193 -14.19 3.21 13.85
N ASP A 194 -13.76 3.99 12.85
CA ASP A 194 -13.50 5.41 12.99
C ASP A 194 -14.70 6.30 12.61
N THR A 195 -15.64 5.79 11.80
CA THR A 195 -16.78 6.58 11.26
C THR A 195 -18.16 6.02 11.56
N GLY A 196 -18.27 4.75 11.93
CA GLY A 196 -19.56 4.06 12.10
C GLY A 196 -20.34 3.88 10.78
N ARG A 197 -19.72 4.17 9.62
CA ARG A 197 -20.34 4.00 8.30
C ARG A 197 -20.11 2.60 7.73
N PRO A 198 -20.98 2.11 6.84
CA PRO A 198 -20.74 0.88 6.11
C PRO A 198 -19.40 0.93 5.36
N LEU A 199 -18.59 -0.11 5.52
CA LEU A 199 -17.28 -0.19 4.87
C LEU A 199 -17.36 -0.21 3.33
N LYS A 200 -18.50 -0.61 2.76
CA LYS A 200 -18.75 -0.61 1.31
C LYS A 200 -18.80 0.79 0.70
N ASP A 201 -19.50 1.73 1.35
CA ASP A 201 -19.57 3.13 0.89
C ASP A 201 -18.19 3.81 0.96
N THR A 202 -17.39 3.39 1.94
CA THR A 202 -16.02 3.84 2.10
C THR A 202 -15.14 3.42 0.92
N ALA A 203 -15.30 2.19 0.40
CA ALA A 203 -14.52 1.72 -0.74
C ALA A 203 -14.77 2.51 -2.04
N ALA A 204 -16.04 2.86 -2.31
CA ALA A 204 -16.40 3.70 -3.46
C ALA A 204 -15.80 5.12 -3.32
N ALA A 205 -15.92 5.73 -2.13
CA ALA A 205 -15.37 7.05 -1.87
C ALA A 205 -13.84 7.09 -1.99
N VAL A 206 -13.15 6.06 -1.50
CA VAL A 206 -11.69 5.92 -1.60
C VAL A 206 -11.26 5.72 -3.06
N THR A 207 -12.00 4.94 -3.84
CA THR A 207 -11.73 4.73 -5.28
C THR A 207 -11.92 6.04 -6.08
N ALA A 208 -12.98 6.79 -5.79
CA ALA A 208 -13.22 8.10 -6.38
C ALA A 208 -12.10 9.09 -6.01
N TRP A 209 -11.71 9.15 -4.73
CA TRP A 209 -10.59 9.96 -4.25
C TRP A 209 -9.29 9.62 -4.99
N ALA A 210 -8.94 8.34 -5.07
CA ALA A 210 -7.73 7.88 -5.74
C ALA A 210 -7.72 8.27 -7.23
N SER A 211 -8.88 8.17 -7.89
CA SER A 211 -9.05 8.54 -9.30
C SER A 211 -8.95 10.06 -9.52
N THR A 212 -9.65 10.86 -8.70
CA THR A 212 -9.63 12.34 -8.74
C THR A 212 -8.21 12.88 -8.57
N TRP A 213 -7.47 12.34 -7.59
CA TRP A 213 -6.11 12.79 -7.31
C TRP A 213 -5.04 12.05 -8.11
N ARG A 214 -5.41 11.05 -8.91
CA ARG A 214 -4.49 10.18 -9.68
C ARG A 214 -3.43 9.53 -8.80
N ILE A 215 -3.82 9.03 -7.64
CA ILE A 215 -2.93 8.40 -6.66
C ILE A 215 -3.04 6.87 -6.79
N PRO A 216 -1.96 6.18 -7.21
CA PRO A 216 -1.97 4.73 -7.23
C PRO A 216 -2.02 4.19 -5.80
N GLN A 217 -3.08 3.46 -5.46
CA GLN A 217 -3.26 2.91 -4.11
C GLN A 217 -2.25 1.79 -3.83
N PHE A 218 -2.14 0.79 -4.70
CA PHE A 218 -1.30 -0.39 -4.48
C PHE A 218 -0.01 -0.35 -5.29
N LYS A 219 1.12 -0.61 -4.63
CA LYS A 219 2.45 -0.76 -5.27
C LYS A 219 3.26 -1.83 -4.53
N THR A 220 3.85 -2.77 -5.26
CA THR A 220 4.87 -3.67 -4.70
C THR A 220 6.15 -2.90 -4.39
N VAL A 221 6.89 -3.39 -3.40
CA VAL A 221 8.18 -2.84 -2.94
C VAL A 221 9.21 -3.96 -3.00
N GLY A 222 10.38 -3.70 -3.59
CA GLY A 222 11.48 -4.68 -3.61
C GLY A 222 11.19 -5.98 -4.35
N LEU A 223 10.13 -6.03 -5.16
CA LEU A 223 9.72 -7.21 -5.92
C LEU A 223 9.79 -6.94 -7.43
N PRO A 224 9.94 -7.99 -8.25
CA PRO A 224 9.77 -7.89 -9.70
C PRO A 224 8.43 -7.24 -10.07
N THR A 225 8.39 -6.60 -11.25
CA THR A 225 7.17 -5.92 -11.69
C THR A 225 6.06 -6.94 -11.94
N MET A 226 4.82 -6.59 -11.57
CA MET A 226 3.64 -7.39 -11.92
C MET A 226 3.46 -7.52 -13.44
N GLY A 227 4.04 -6.61 -14.23
CA GLY A 227 4.07 -6.72 -15.68
C GLY A 227 4.79 -7.99 -16.13
N ALA A 228 6.02 -8.22 -15.64
CA ALA A 228 6.78 -9.42 -15.95
C ALA A 228 5.99 -10.70 -15.58
N TYR A 229 5.41 -10.71 -14.37
CA TYR A 229 4.56 -11.82 -13.93
C TYR A 229 3.35 -12.07 -14.86
N ARG A 230 2.69 -11.01 -15.34
CA ARG A 230 1.56 -11.13 -16.27
C ARG A 230 1.98 -11.64 -17.64
N GLU A 231 3.13 -11.20 -18.15
CA GLU A 231 3.64 -11.70 -19.44
C GLU A 231 3.98 -13.19 -19.38
N LEU A 232 4.60 -13.66 -18.30
CA LEU A 232 4.89 -15.08 -18.10
C LEU A 232 3.61 -15.94 -18.15
N ARG A 233 2.49 -15.44 -17.61
CA ARG A 233 1.21 -16.17 -17.58
C ARG A 233 0.43 -16.14 -18.89
N LYS A 234 0.82 -15.32 -19.87
CA LYS A 234 0.22 -15.37 -21.21
C LYS A 234 0.75 -16.53 -22.03
N LEU A 235 1.89 -17.11 -21.63
CA LEU A 235 2.50 -18.21 -22.36
C LEU A 235 1.66 -19.50 -22.19
N PRO A 236 1.46 -20.28 -23.26
CA PRO A 236 0.74 -21.54 -23.19
C PRO A 236 1.36 -22.51 -22.17
N ARG A 237 0.51 -23.32 -21.53
CA ARG A 237 1.01 -24.44 -20.72
C ARG A 237 1.72 -25.44 -21.64
N GLY A 238 2.97 -25.78 -21.32
CA GLY A 238 3.80 -26.73 -22.09
C GLY A 238 4.89 -26.10 -22.95
N VAL A 239 4.97 -24.76 -23.04
CA VAL A 239 6.13 -24.07 -23.62
C VAL A 239 7.12 -23.75 -22.50
N SER A 240 8.28 -24.40 -22.52
CA SER A 240 9.40 -24.03 -21.66
C SER A 240 10.12 -22.83 -22.25
N ILE A 241 10.44 -21.85 -21.42
CA ILE A 241 11.29 -20.70 -21.79
C ILE A 241 12.65 -20.74 -21.09
N ALA A 242 13.01 -21.89 -20.50
CA ALA A 242 14.26 -22.05 -19.78
C ALA A 242 15.49 -21.85 -20.69
N ASP A 243 15.42 -22.29 -21.95
CA ASP A 243 16.53 -22.19 -22.91
C ASP A 243 16.80 -20.75 -23.37
N GLU A 244 15.76 -19.90 -23.42
CA GLU A 244 15.89 -18.49 -23.80
C GLU A 244 16.27 -17.58 -22.61
N PHE A 245 15.88 -17.98 -21.40
CA PHE A 245 16.15 -17.23 -20.17
C PHE A 245 16.96 -18.10 -19.20
N ASP A 246 16.31 -18.61 -18.15
CA ASP A 246 16.91 -19.56 -17.19
C ASP A 246 15.81 -20.37 -16.48
N GLU A 247 16.21 -21.34 -15.67
CA GLU A 247 15.30 -22.16 -14.87
C GLU A 247 14.45 -21.36 -13.86
N ARG A 248 14.92 -20.18 -13.43
CA ARG A 248 14.20 -19.35 -12.45
C ARG A 248 13.01 -18.68 -13.12
N VAL A 249 13.18 -18.20 -14.35
CA VAL A 249 12.10 -17.61 -15.15
C VAL A 249 11.06 -18.68 -15.51
N GLU A 250 11.48 -19.89 -15.86
CA GLU A 250 10.56 -21.01 -16.11
C GLU A 250 9.80 -21.44 -14.84
N ALA A 251 10.48 -21.52 -13.70
CA ALA A 251 9.82 -21.80 -12.42
C ALA A 251 8.77 -20.73 -12.06
N ALA A 252 9.05 -19.45 -12.36
CA ALA A 252 8.09 -18.36 -12.17
C ALA A 252 6.90 -18.44 -13.14
N ARG A 253 7.10 -18.91 -14.38
CA ARG A 253 6.04 -19.13 -15.38
C ARG A 253 5.13 -20.30 -14.99
N ALA A 254 5.71 -21.38 -14.46
CA ALA A 254 4.99 -22.60 -14.11
C ALA A 254 4.15 -22.50 -12.82
N ALA A 255 4.37 -21.47 -12.00
CA ALA A 255 3.72 -21.23 -10.71
C ALA A 255 2.33 -20.56 -10.78
#